data_AF-A0A3M8EXP3-F1
#
_entry.id   AF-A0A3M8EXP3-F1
#
_cell.length_a   1.000
_cell.length_b   1.000
_cell.length_c   1.000
_cell.angle_alpha   90.00
_cell.angle_beta   90.00
_cell.angle_gamma   90.00
#
_symmetry.space_group_name_H-M   'P 1'
#
loop_
_entity.id
_entity.type
_entity.pdbx_description
1 polymer ?
#
loop_
_entity_poly.entity_id
_entity_poly.type
_entity_poly.pdbx_seq_one_letter_code
_entity_poly.pdbx_strand_id
1 'polypeptide(L)' 'MGYKVKTFGMEIRPLKTMQELSDLDAMVNAFVAGNGVKRIISVSDSPTTDDKGETIGLVRVVAYED' A
#
# COMPACT_ATOMS: atom_id res chain seq x y z
N MET A 1 -0.73 18.81 13.69
CA MET A 1 0.36 18.61 12.74
C MET A 1 1.26 17.55 13.32
N GLY A 2 0.87 16.29 13.09
CA GLY A 2 1.65 15.13 13.48
C GLY A 2 2.03 14.32 12.25
N TYR A 3 3.12 13.58 12.35
CA TYR A 3 3.45 12.55 11.37
C TYR A 3 2.75 11.26 11.77
N LYS A 4 2.06 10.65 10.80
CA LYS A 4 1.29 9.42 10.96
C LYS A 4 1.74 8.40 9.92
N VAL A 5 1.44 7.13 10.21
CA VAL A 5 1.74 6.00 9.32
C VAL A 5 0.47 5.19 9.11
N LYS A 6 0.19 4.83 7.86
CA LYS A 6 -0.88 3.92 7.47
C LYS A 6 -0.32 2.79 6.62
N THR A 7 -0.70 1.57 6.95
CA THR A 7 -0.32 0.36 6.21
C THR A 7 -1.51 -0.20 5.44
N PHE A 8 -1.24 -0.70 4.25
CA PHE A 8 -2.17 -1.36 3.34
C PHE A 8 -1.58 -2.72 2.96
N GLY A 9 -2.44 -3.74 2.87
CA GLY A 9 -2.07 -5.08 2.43
C GLY A 9 -2.86 -5.46 1.18
N MET A 10 -2.21 -6.16 0.27
CA MET A 10 -2.82 -6.71 -0.95
C MET A 10 -2.31 -8.14 -1.17
N GLU A 11 -3.21 -9.08 -1.43
CA GLU A 11 -2.83 -10.39 -1.94
C GLU A 11 -2.46 -10.26 -3.42
N ILE A 12 -1.40 -10.96 -3.85
CA ILE A 12 -1.01 -11.02 -5.25
C ILE A 12 -1.33 -12.41 -5.79
N ARG A 13 -2.38 -12.52 -6.61
CA ARG A 13 -2.79 -13.79 -7.21
C ARG A 13 -2.08 -14.03 -8.54
N PRO A 14 -1.88 -15.30 -8.93
CA PRO A 14 -1.28 -15.64 -10.21
C PRO A 14 -1.96 -14.92 -11.38
N LEU A 15 -1.16 -14.24 -12.20
CA LEU A 15 -1.60 -13.51 -13.40
C LEU A 15 -2.61 -12.36 -13.13
N LYS A 16 -2.71 -11.87 -11.89
CA LYS A 16 -3.60 -10.75 -11.51
C LYS A 16 -2.86 -9.52 -10.98
N THR A 17 -1.53 -9.57 -10.90
CA THR A 17 -0.68 -8.54 -10.30
C THR A 17 -1.01 -7.12 -10.75
N MET A 18 -1.19 -6.87 -12.05
CA MET A 18 -1.48 -5.51 -12.54
C MET A 18 -2.80 -4.95 -11.98
N GLN A 19 -3.85 -5.77 -11.90
CA GLN A 19 -5.13 -5.36 -11.33
C GLN A 19 -4.97 -5.10 -9.83
N GLU A 20 -4.28 -5.98 -9.11
CA GLU A 20 -4.10 -5.87 -7.66
C GLU A 20 -3.26 -4.65 -7.26
N LEU A 21 -2.23 -4.31 -8.04
CA LEU A 21 -1.49 -3.07 -7.86
C LEU A 21 -2.37 -1.84 -8.12
N SER A 22 -3.18 -1.87 -9.18
CA SER A 22 -4.15 -0.80 -9.47
C SER A 22 -5.18 -0.62 -8.34
N ASP A 23 -5.67 -1.72 -7.77
CA ASP A 23 -6.63 -1.70 -6.67
C ASP A 23 -5.98 -1.18 -5.38
N LEU A 24 -4.72 -1.56 -5.12
CA LEU A 24 -3.93 -1.03 -4.01
C LEU A 24 -3.71 0.48 -4.13
N ASP A 25 -3.37 0.96 -5.34
CA ASP A 25 -3.25 2.40 -5.63
C ASP A 25 -4.58 3.12 -5.37
N ALA A 26 -5.70 2.56 -5.83
CA ALA A 26 -7.02 3.13 -5.61
C ALA A 26 -7.38 3.24 -4.12
N MET A 27 -7.05 2.22 -3.32
CA MET A 27 -7.26 2.26 -1.86
C MET A 27 -6.42 3.35 -1.18
N VAL A 28 -5.15 3.49 -1.55
CA VAL A 28 -4.28 4.54 -1.00
C VAL A 28 -4.79 5.91 -1.38
N ASN A 29 -5.19 6.12 -2.64
CA ASN A 29 -5.72 7.40 -3.11
C ASN A 29 -7.03 7.78 -2.42
N ALA A 30 -7.94 6.81 -2.23
CA ALA A 30 -9.17 7.03 -1.47
C ALA A 30 -8.89 7.43 -0.02
N PHE A 31 -7.90 6.79 0.61
CA PHE A 31 -7.45 7.16 1.95
C PHE A 31 -6.92 8.61 1.99
N VAL A 32 -6.03 8.98 1.08
CA VAL A 32 -5.43 10.32 1.03
C VAL A 32 -6.50 11.39 0.84
N ALA A 33 -7.43 11.19 -0.09
CA ALA A 33 -8.53 12.12 -0.35
C ALA A 33 -9.52 12.24 0.82
N GLY A 34 -9.77 11.14 1.54
CA GLY A 34 -10.79 11.09 2.59
C GLY A 34 -10.32 11.48 4.00
N ASN A 35 -9.00 11.59 4.24
CA ASN A 35 -8.45 11.70 5.62
C ASN A 35 -7.65 12.98 5.89
N GLY A 36 -7.81 14.02 5.07
CA GLY A 36 -7.17 15.32 5.32
C GLY A 36 -5.64 15.29 5.26
N VAL A 37 -5.07 14.35 4.50
CA VAL A 37 -3.63 14.22 4.33
C VAL A 37 -3.08 15.49 3.66
N LYS A 38 -2.20 16.22 4.34
CA LYS A 38 -1.58 17.45 3.82
C LYS A 38 -0.40 17.14 2.90
N ARG A 39 0.39 16.12 3.26
CA ARG A 39 1.61 15.76 2.54
C ARG A 39 1.94 14.28 2.75
N ILE A 40 2.29 13.60 1.67
CA ILE A 40 2.93 12.28 1.74
C ILE A 40 4.42 12.51 1.95
N ILE A 41 4.97 11.88 2.98
CA ILE A 41 6.41 11.94 3.30
C ILE A 41 7.15 10.81 2.60
N SER A 42 6.58 9.60 2.62
CA SER A 42 7.16 8.44 1.93
C SER A 42 6.11 7.38 1.64
N VAL A 43 6.37 6.59 0.60
CA VAL A 43 5.67 5.34 0.30
C VAL A 43 6.72 4.24 0.18
N SER A 44 6.49 3.10 0.83
CA SER A 44 7.40 1.95 0.80
C SER A 44 6.61 0.67 0.62
N ASP A 45 7.07 -0.18 -0.29
CA ASP A 45 6.46 -1.46 -0.61
C ASP A 45 7.38 -2.61 -0.20
N SER A 46 6.80 -3.65 0.39
CA SER A 46 7.49 -4.87 0.78
C SER A 46 6.68 -6.08 0.32
N PRO A 47 7.23 -6.94 -0.56
CA PRO A 47 6.56 -8.18 -0.95
C PRO A 47 6.59 -9.17 0.22
N THR A 48 5.49 -9.88 0.40
CA THR A 48 5.43 -11.04 1.29
C THR A 48 5.59 -12.30 0.46
N THR A 49 6.36 -13.26 0.97
CA THR A 49 6.62 -14.52 0.28
C THR A 49 6.00 -15.72 0.99
N ASP A 50 5.72 -16.78 0.24
CA ASP A 50 5.39 -18.09 0.79
C ASP A 50 6.65 -18.85 1.27
N ASP A 51 6.49 -20.14 1.59
CA ASP A 51 7.56 -21.04 2.03
C ASP A 51 8.55 -21.43 0.92
N LYS A 52 8.26 -21.08 -0.35
CA LYS A 52 9.11 -21.32 -1.52
C LYS A 52 9.77 -20.04 -2.04
N GLY A 53 9.45 -18.89 -1.46
CA GLY A 53 9.97 -17.59 -1.87
C GLY A 53 9.16 -16.93 -2.99
N GLU A 54 8.00 -17.47 -3.36
CA GLU A 54 7.11 -16.84 -4.34
C GLU A 54 6.42 -15.63 -3.71
N THR A 55 6.29 -14.54 -4.45
CA THR A 55 5.57 -13.35 -3.95
C THR A 55 4.06 -13.62 -3.96
N ILE A 56 3.45 -13.60 -2.78
CA ILE A 56 2.00 -13.87 -2.57
C ILE A 56 1.22 -12.64 -2.12
N GLY A 57 1.92 -11.54 -1.85
CA GLY A 57 1.29 -10.33 -1.36
C GLY A 57 2.23 -9.13 -1.37
N LEU A 58 1.66 -7.97 -1.17
CA LEU A 58 2.37 -6.70 -1.05
C LEU A 58 1.85 -5.92 0.16
N VAL A 59 2.78 -5.48 1.00
CA VAL A 59 2.51 -4.55 2.09
C VAL A 59 3.02 -3.18 1.68
N ARG A 60 2.13 -2.19 1.60
CA ARG A 60 2.46 -0.79 1.33
C ARG A 60 2.30 0.05 2.59
N VAL A 61 3.33 0.80 2.92
CA VAL A 61 3.35 1.73 4.05
C VAL A 61 3.41 3.16 3.54
N VAL A 62 2.49 4.00 4.02
CA VAL A 62 2.43 5.44 3.70
C VAL A 62 2.66 6.23 4.97
N ALA A 63 3.75 7.00 5.02
CA ALA A 63 3.99 7.99 6.06
C ALA A 63 3.51 9.37 5.57
N TYR A 64 2.74 10.07 6.40
CA TYR A 64 2.06 11.30 5.99
C TYR A 64 1.91 12.33 7.13
N GLU A 65 1.66 13.57 6.74
CA GLU A 65 1.39 14.71 7.61
C GLU A 65 -0.11 15.06 7.59
N ASP A 66 -0.70 15.29 8.78
CA ASP A 66 -2.11 15.67 8.97
C ASP A 66 -2.36 17.14 9.37
#